data_AF-A0A5K1F9G1-F1
#
_entry.id   AF-A0A5K1F9G1-F1
#
_cell.length_a   1.000
_cell.length_b   1.000
_cell.length_c   1.000
_cell.angle_alpha   90.00
_cell.angle_beta   90.00
_cell.angle_gamma   90.00
#
_symmetry.space_group_name_H-M   'P 1'
#
loop_
_entity.id
_entity.type
_entity.pdbx_description
1 polymer ?
#
loop_
_entity_poly.entity_id
_entity_poly.type
_entity_poly.pdbx_seq_one_letter_code
_entity_poly.pdbx_strand_id
1 'polypeptide(L)' 'MLDNLKDDPTITSVENEFLLRPVSKYEVLRAVFNMKNGKTLGPDGFVIEFYKLYWHIIGEDMMDVIADFFKI' A
#
# COMPACT_ATOMS: atom_id res chain seq x y z
N MET A 1 -26.39 -2.19 30.55
CA MET A 1 -26.24 -3.07 29.36
C MET A 1 -25.46 -2.35 28.24
N LEU A 2 -24.40 -1.59 28.57
CA LEU A 2 -23.45 -1.01 27.58
C LEU A 2 -22.04 -0.81 28.19
N ASP A 3 -21.71 -1.45 29.31
CA ASP A 3 -20.43 -1.21 30.02
C ASP A 3 -19.28 -2.13 29.55
N ASN A 4 -19.50 -2.94 28.51
CA ASN A 4 -18.56 -3.98 28.06
C ASN A 4 -17.81 -3.66 26.75
N LEU A 5 -17.81 -2.41 26.29
CA LEU A 5 -17.09 -1.99 25.06
C LEU A 5 -15.71 -1.37 25.33
N LYS A 6 -15.29 -1.28 26.60
CA LYS A 6 -14.04 -0.60 26.98
C LYS A 6 -12.77 -1.42 26.78
N ASP A 7 -12.89 -2.73 26.57
CA ASP A 7 -11.76 -3.66 26.49
C ASP A 7 -11.47 -4.17 25.07
N ASP A 8 -12.20 -3.71 24.05
CA ASP A 8 -11.81 -4.01 22.67
C ASP A 8 -10.53 -3.23 22.33
N PRO A 9 -9.52 -3.86 21.71
CA PRO A 9 -8.31 -3.16 21.30
C PRO A 9 -8.67 -2.08 20.28
N THR A 10 -8.63 -0.83 20.73
CA THR A 10 -8.84 0.35 19.90
C THR A 10 -7.53 0.88 19.37
N ILE A 11 -7.54 1.35 18.13
CA ILE A 11 -6.43 2.07 17.52
C ILE A 11 -6.14 3.31 18.37
N THR A 12 -4.90 3.47 18.81
CA THR A 12 -4.46 4.68 19.54
C THR A 12 -4.48 5.90 18.62
N SER A 13 -4.53 7.10 19.19
CA SER A 13 -4.47 8.34 18.39
C SER A 13 -3.21 8.40 17.51
N VAL A 14 -2.09 7.87 18.00
CA VAL A 14 -0.80 7.82 17.28
C VAL A 14 -0.86 6.85 16.12
N GLU A 15 -1.42 5.66 16.31
CA GLU A 15 -1.63 4.70 15.22
C GLU A 15 -2.61 5.25 14.19
N ASN A 16 -3.66 5.94 14.63
CA ASN A 16 -4.62 6.56 13.73
C ASN A 16 -3.95 7.65 12.86
N GLU A 17 -3.14 8.52 13.46
CA GLU A 17 -2.34 9.49 12.72
C GLU A 17 -1.39 8.81 11.73
N PHE A 18 -0.72 7.74 12.16
CA PHE A 18 0.18 6.97 11.31
C PHE A 18 -0.53 6.27 10.14
N LEU A 19 -1.75 5.77 10.33
CA LEU A 19 -2.52 5.07 9.30
C LEU A 19 -3.19 6.03 8.31
N LEU A 20 -3.50 7.26 8.75
CA LEU A 20 -4.14 8.29 7.92
C LEU A 20 -3.15 9.17 7.15
N ARG A 21 -1.84 9.08 7.44
CA ARG A 21 -0.83 9.86 6.71
C ARG A 21 -0.75 9.42 5.24
N PRO A 22 -0.26 10.29 4.34
CA PRO A 22 0.00 9.91 2.95
C PRO A 22 0.92 8.69 2.83
N VAL A 23 0.59 7.81 1.87
CA VAL A 23 1.41 6.64 1.53
C VAL A 23 2.78 7.12 1.06
N SER A 24 3.84 6.59 1.66
CA SER A 24 5.21 6.97 1.30
C SER A 24 5.73 6.15 0.11
N LYS A 25 6.62 6.75 -0.68
CA LYS A 25 7.35 6.05 -1.76
C LYS A 25 8.09 4.80 -1.25
N TYR A 26 8.61 4.87 -0.03
CA TYR A 26 9.30 3.75 0.60
C TYR A 26 8.36 2.56 0.87
N GLU A 27 7.12 2.81 1.32
CA GLU A 27 6.12 1.75 1.53
C GLU A 27 5.74 1.08 0.22
N VAL A 28 5.51 1.87 -0.83
CA VAL A 28 5.19 1.35 -2.17
C VAL A 28 6.35 0.50 -2.70
N LEU A 29 7.57 1.04 -2.68
CA LEU A 29 8.77 0.31 -3.10
C LEU A 29 8.93 -0.99 -2.32
N ARG A 30 8.83 -0.94 -1.00
CA ARG A 30 8.94 -2.14 -0.15
C ARG A 30 7.88 -3.16 -0.54
N ALA A 31 6.63 -2.74 -0.75
CA ALA A 31 5.54 -3.63 -1.14
C ALA A 31 5.82 -4.30 -2.49
N VAL A 32 6.14 -3.52 -3.52
CA VAL A 32 6.42 -4.00 -4.88
C VAL A 32 7.61 -4.97 -4.90
N PHE A 33 8.72 -4.62 -4.24
CA PHE A 33 9.93 -5.45 -4.28
C PHE A 33 9.86 -6.70 -3.40
N ASN A 34 9.05 -6.69 -2.32
CA ASN A 34 8.83 -7.88 -1.48
C ASN A 34 7.83 -8.89 -2.06
N MET A 35 7.04 -8.53 -3.08
CA MET A 35 6.16 -9.49 -3.73
C MET A 35 6.98 -10.61 -4.40
N LYS A 36 6.57 -11.87 -4.21
CA LYS A 36 7.26 -13.03 -4.80
C LYS A 36 7.14 -13.01 -6.33
N ASN A 37 8.24 -13.35 -6.99
CA ASN A 37 8.32 -13.61 -8.42
C ASN A 37 7.59 -14.92 -8.79
N GLY A 38 7.29 -15.13 -10.07
CA GLY A 38 6.66 -16.34 -10.61
C GLY A 38 5.17 -16.46 -10.27
N LYS A 39 4.51 -15.34 -9.98
CA LYS A 39 3.05 -15.29 -9.79
C LYS A 39 2.32 -15.17 -11.12
N THR A 40 1.04 -15.53 -11.11
CA THR A 40 0.12 -15.35 -12.24
C THR A 40 -0.02 -13.88 -12.63
N LEU A 41 -0.32 -13.63 -13.90
CA LEU A 41 -0.61 -12.30 -14.44
C LEU A 41 -1.76 -11.62 -13.67
N GLY A 42 -1.63 -10.32 -13.43
CA GLY A 42 -2.73 -9.51 -12.92
C GLY A 42 -3.85 -9.35 -13.97
N PRO A 43 -4.98 -8.71 -13.59
CA PRO A 43 -6.03 -8.33 -14.54
C PRO A 43 -5.54 -7.40 -15.66
N ASP A 44 -4.40 -6.76 -15.45
CA ASP A 44 -3.65 -5.92 -16.38
C ASP A 44 -2.82 -6.71 -17.41
N GLY A 45 -2.68 -8.03 -17.25
CA GLY A 45 -1.87 -8.87 -18.11
C GLY A 45 -0.37 -8.83 -17.82
N PHE A 46 0.07 -8.28 -16.68
CA PHE A 46 1.49 -8.20 -16.31
C PHE A 46 1.81 -9.02 -15.06
N VAL A 47 3.04 -9.55 -15.00
CA VAL A 47 3.60 -10.14 -13.77
C VAL A 47 4.28 -9.07 -12.92
N ILE A 48 4.54 -9.35 -11.65
CA ILE A 48 5.20 -8.40 -10.75
C ILE A 48 6.63 -8.04 -11.20
N GLU A 49 7.31 -8.94 -11.89
CA GLU A 49 8.65 -8.73 -12.44
C GLU A 49 8.69 -7.58 -13.45
N PHE A 50 7.59 -7.36 -14.19
CA PHE A 50 7.47 -6.20 -15.08
C PHE A 50 7.61 -4.90 -14.28
N TYR A 51 6.84 -4.76 -13.20
CA TYR A 51 6.87 -3.59 -12.33
C TYR A 51 8.22 -3.38 -11.65
N LYS A 52 8.87 -4.47 -11.22
CA LYS A 52 10.22 -4.40 -10.64
C LYS A 52 11.28 -3.98 -11.66
N LEU A 53 11.25 -4.57 -12.85
CA LEU A 53 12.24 -4.34 -13.90
C LEU A 53 12.15 -2.91 -14.45
N TYR A 54 10.93 -2.45 -14.71
CA TYR A 54 10.67 -1.15 -15.32
C TYR A 54 10.34 -0.05 -14.31
N TRP A 55 10.58 -0.27 -13.01
CA TRP A 55 10.32 0.72 -11.96
C TRP A 55 10.98 2.08 -12.26
N HIS A 56 12.17 2.08 -12.85
CA HIS A 56 12.89 3.29 -13.25
C HIS A 56 12.19 4.10 -14.36
N ILE A 57 11.21 3.50 -15.06
CA ILE A 57 10.39 4.13 -16.08
C ILE A 57 9.01 4.51 -15.52
N ILE A 58 8.30 3.54 -14.93
CA ILE A 58 6.89 3.70 -14.53
C ILE A 58 6.71 4.12 -13.07
N GLY A 59 7.78 4.16 -12.27
CA GLY A 59 7.69 4.28 -10.82
C GLY A 59 7.10 5.60 -10.35
N GLU A 60 7.37 6.71 -11.03
CA GLU A 60 6.76 8.01 -10.69
C GLU A 60 5.28 8.04 -11.04
N ASP A 61 4.89 7.61 -12.25
CA ASP A 61 3.48 7.54 -12.64
C ASP A 61 2.66 6.62 -11.70
N MET A 62 3.27 5.51 -11.26
CA MET A 62 2.67 4.62 -10.26
C MET A 62 2.47 5.32 -8.90
N MET A 63 3.40 6.18 -8.48
CA MET A 63 3.25 6.96 -7.26
C MET A 63 2.09 7.94 -7.38
N ASP A 64 1.90 8.58 -8.52
CA ASP A 64 0.79 9.51 -8.77
C ASP A 64 -0.56 8.80 -8.71
N VAL A 65 -0.68 7.63 -9.35
CA VAL A 65 -1.90 6.82 -9.31
C VAL A 65 -2.21 6.33 -7.90
N ILE A 66 -1.20 5.87 -7.16
CA ILE A 66 -1.38 5.44 -5.76
C ILE A 66 -1.79 6.63 -4.89
N ALA A 67 -1.10 7.77 -5.03
CA ALA A 67 -1.46 8.97 -4.30
C ALA A 67 -2.90 9.40 -4.58
N ASP A 68 -3.35 9.31 -5.84
CA ASP A 68 -4.73 9.61 -6.22
C ASP A 68 -5.74 8.61 -5.64
N PHE A 69 -5.44 7.31 -5.69
CA PHE A 69 -6.30 6.27 -5.12
C PHE A 69 -6.53 6.44 -3.61
N PHE A 70 -5.51 6.90 -2.88
CA PHE A 70 -5.59 7.12 -1.42
C PHE A 70 -6.02 8.54 -1.03
N LYS A 71 -6.36 9.41 -1.99
CA LYS A 71 -7.08 10.65 -1.66
C LYS A 71 -8.51 10.30 -1.27
N ILE A 72 -8.82 10.48 0.01
CA ILE A 72 -10.17 10.42 0.58
C ILE A 72 -10.88 11.74 0.30
#